data_AF-A0A843HBF6-F1
#
_entry.id   AF-A0A843HBF6-F1
#
_cell.length_a   1.000
_cell.length_b   1.000
_cell.length_c   1.000
_cell.angle_alpha   90.00
_cell.angle_beta   90.00
_cell.angle_gamma   90.00
#
_symmetry.space_group_name_H-M   'P 1'
#
loop_
_entity.id
_entity.type
_entity.pdbx_description
1 polymer ?
#
loop_
_entity_poly.entity_id
_entity_poly.type
_entity_poly.pdbx_seq_one_letter_code
_entity_poly.pdbx_strand_id
1 'polypeptide(L)'
;MTPEEAIQIVEESQNSRFSRVLTMKDIFSSYEIFMALWEHYKVSDIQCMNDEEESKILYNTLYNYFCNSSTIYDTIDAFCRYFYLDIYNYGDYYFKRNTILDAIQNLDVDKLKRLYQNVTNSAQNNNELTNDPLNDIIKFISNQNVSYTDGNEFDAILKKLNTLRMKYVDELIDTFRRHFVFILDDPICLYKGGCPNDIQR
;
A
#
# COMPACT_ATOMS: atom_id res chain seq x y z
N MET A 1 -5.52 -12.82 26.99
CA MET A 1 -6.98 -12.71 26.80
C MET A 1 -7.39 -13.85 25.90
N THR A 2 -8.37 -14.64 26.33
CA THR A 2 -8.88 -15.74 25.49
C THR A 2 -9.89 -15.19 24.46
N PRO A 3 -10.15 -15.92 23.36
CA PRO A 3 -11.21 -15.56 22.42
C PRO A 3 -12.58 -15.35 23.08
N GLU A 4 -12.93 -16.19 24.06
CA GLU A 4 -14.21 -16.13 24.76
C GLU A 4 -14.33 -14.86 25.61
N GLU A 5 -13.26 -14.48 26.31
CA GLU A 5 -13.19 -13.23 27.06
C GLU A 5 -13.36 -12.01 26.12
N ALA A 6 -12.72 -12.04 24.95
CA ALA A 6 -12.82 -10.97 23.96
C ALA A 6 -14.24 -10.84 23.40
N ILE A 7 -14.88 -11.95 23.03
CA ILE A 7 -16.27 -11.97 22.56
C ILE A 7 -17.21 -11.41 23.63
N GLN A 8 -17.06 -11.84 24.88
CA GLN A 8 -17.88 -11.36 25.98
C GLN A 8 -17.74 -9.85 26.19
N ILE A 9 -16.51 -9.30 26.15
CA ILE A 9 -16.27 -7.85 26.27
C ILE A 9 -17.01 -7.08 25.16
N VAL A 10 -16.96 -7.57 23.93
CA VAL A 10 -17.62 -6.92 22.80
C VAL A 10 -19.15 -7.02 22.94
N GLU A 11 -19.70 -8.15 23.37
CA GLU A 11 -21.14 -8.34 23.60
C GLU A 11 -21.67 -7.50 24.77
N GLU A 12 -20.90 -7.35 25.85
CA GLU A 12 -21.26 -6.48 26.98
C GLU A 12 -21.30 -5.00 26.56
N SER A 13 -20.40 -4.59 25.67
CA SER A 13 -20.41 -3.23 25.12
C SER A 13 -21.71 -2.92 24.35
N GLN A 14 -22.31 -3.92 23.71
CA GLN A 14 -23.57 -3.81 22.95
C GLN A 14 -24.80 -3.70 23.84
N ASN A 15 -24.90 -4.55 24.87
CA ASN A 15 -26.08 -4.63 25.73
C ASN A 15 -26.34 -3.34 26.51
N SER A 16 -25.34 -2.46 26.63
CA SER A 16 -25.49 -1.15 27.28
C SER A 16 -26.12 -0.06 26.41
N ARG A 17 -26.33 -0.28 25.09
CA ARG A 17 -26.71 0.78 24.14
C ARG A 17 -27.74 0.30 23.12
N PHE A 18 -29.00 0.70 23.27
CA PHE A 18 -30.06 0.44 22.30
C PHE A 18 -29.69 0.92 20.87
N SER A 19 -29.81 0.02 19.88
CA SER A 19 -29.87 0.29 18.42
C SER A 19 -28.81 1.24 17.87
N ARG A 20 -27.52 0.99 18.16
CA ARG A 20 -26.43 1.75 17.56
C ARG A 20 -25.73 0.93 16.48
N VAL A 21 -25.40 1.57 15.35
CA VAL A 21 -24.53 1.00 14.32
C VAL A 21 -23.15 0.74 14.91
N LEU A 22 -22.65 -0.49 14.79
CA LEU A 22 -21.34 -0.89 15.29
C LEU A 22 -20.22 -0.10 14.65
N THR A 23 -19.21 0.31 15.41
CA THR A 23 -18.00 0.93 14.87
C THR A 23 -16.78 0.06 15.09
N MET A 24 -15.69 0.31 14.35
CA MET A 24 -14.47 -0.49 14.51
C MET A 24 -13.95 -0.48 15.94
N LYS A 25 -13.95 0.67 16.63
CA LYS A 25 -13.49 0.74 18.03
C LYS A 25 -14.40 0.02 19.02
N ASP A 26 -15.66 -0.23 18.67
CA ASP A 26 -16.56 -1.00 19.54
C ASP A 26 -16.23 -2.50 19.45
N ILE A 27 -15.75 -2.96 18.29
CA ILE A 27 -15.39 -4.37 18.04
C ILE A 27 -13.92 -4.65 18.38
N PHE A 28 -13.01 -3.79 17.93
CA PHE A 28 -11.57 -3.89 18.11
C PHE A 28 -11.05 -2.75 18.98
N SER A 29 -11.50 -2.70 20.23
CA SER A 29 -11.15 -1.60 21.15
C SER A 29 -9.68 -1.60 21.58
N SER A 30 -9.01 -2.74 21.50
CA SER A 30 -7.58 -2.89 21.76
C SER A 30 -6.93 -3.92 20.84
N TYR A 31 -5.60 -3.88 20.77
CA TYR A 31 -4.81 -4.85 20.01
C TYR A 31 -5.01 -6.28 20.55
N GLU A 32 -5.14 -6.44 21.87
CA GLU A 32 -5.35 -7.74 22.51
C GLU A 32 -6.69 -8.36 22.09
N ILE A 33 -7.75 -7.56 22.02
CA ILE A 33 -9.06 -8.01 21.54
C ILE A 33 -8.99 -8.36 20.05
N PHE A 34 -8.32 -7.53 19.25
CA PHE A 34 -8.10 -7.80 17.84
C PHE A 34 -7.37 -9.14 17.60
N MET A 35 -6.34 -9.45 18.38
CA MET A 35 -5.63 -10.72 18.25
C MET A 35 -6.42 -11.91 18.79
N ALA A 36 -7.16 -11.74 19.89
CA ALA A 36 -8.02 -12.80 20.43
C ALA A 36 -9.14 -13.17 19.43
N LEU A 37 -9.73 -12.18 18.76
CA LEU A 37 -10.71 -12.40 17.71
C LEU A 37 -10.08 -12.99 16.44
N TRP A 38 -8.85 -12.60 16.08
CA TRP A 38 -8.13 -13.26 14.99
C TRP A 38 -7.99 -14.77 15.25
N GLU A 39 -7.56 -15.18 16.44
CA GLU A 39 -7.41 -16.60 16.78
C GLU A 39 -8.73 -17.38 16.68
N HIS A 40 -9.86 -16.70 16.92
CA HIS A 40 -11.19 -17.31 16.75
C HIS A 40 -11.61 -17.46 15.29
N TYR A 41 -11.32 -16.44 14.47
CA TYR A 41 -11.87 -16.29 13.12
C TYR A 41 -10.87 -16.65 12.00
N LYS A 42 -9.60 -16.92 12.33
CA LYS A 42 -8.57 -17.20 11.34
C LYS A 42 -8.92 -18.44 10.52
N VAL A 43 -8.76 -18.31 9.21
CA VAL A 43 -8.89 -19.43 8.26
C VAL A 43 -7.59 -20.24 8.21
N SER A 44 -6.46 -19.55 8.36
CA SER A 44 -5.11 -20.10 8.26
C SER A 44 -4.14 -19.13 8.93
N ASP A 45 -3.01 -19.64 9.37
CA ASP A 45 -1.90 -18.81 9.82
C ASP A 45 -1.29 -18.05 8.64
N ILE A 46 -0.96 -16.78 8.85
CA ILE A 46 -0.26 -15.91 7.90
C ILE A 46 0.88 -15.21 8.60
N GLN A 47 1.92 -14.83 7.85
CA GLN A 47 3.16 -14.34 8.44
C GLN A 47 2.93 -13.05 9.24
N CYS A 48 2.21 -12.09 8.67
CA CYS A 48 1.99 -10.78 9.30
C CYS A 48 1.17 -10.82 10.58
N MET A 49 0.38 -11.87 10.81
CA MET A 49 -0.37 -12.04 12.05
C MET A 49 0.40 -12.84 13.11
N ASN A 50 1.43 -13.60 12.70
CA ASN A 50 2.32 -14.33 13.60
C ASN A 50 3.50 -13.46 14.08
N ASP A 51 3.87 -12.44 13.33
CA ASP A 51 4.84 -11.43 13.74
C ASP A 51 4.14 -10.32 14.54
N GLU A 52 4.56 -10.13 15.79
CA GLU A 52 3.94 -9.17 16.72
C GLU A 52 4.12 -7.71 16.25
N GLU A 53 5.23 -7.38 15.59
CA GLU A 53 5.48 -6.03 15.11
C GLU A 53 4.62 -5.74 13.88
N GLU A 54 4.58 -6.65 12.91
CA GLU A 54 3.76 -6.50 11.70
C GLU A 54 2.27 -6.42 12.05
N SER A 55 1.77 -7.32 12.91
CA SER A 55 0.37 -7.34 13.33
C SER A 55 -0.03 -6.07 14.10
N LYS A 56 0.85 -5.54 14.96
CA LYS A 56 0.64 -4.23 15.62
C LYS A 56 0.60 -3.09 14.61
N ILE A 57 1.50 -3.06 13.64
CA ILE A 57 1.52 -2.04 12.57
C ILE A 57 0.22 -2.09 11.78
N LEU A 58 -0.24 -3.28 11.40
CA LEU A 58 -1.47 -3.49 10.67
C LEU A 58 -2.68 -2.99 11.48
N TYR A 59 -2.80 -3.44 12.73
CA TYR A 59 -3.86 -3.03 13.64
C TYR A 59 -3.90 -1.50 13.79
N ASN A 60 -2.77 -0.89 14.13
CA ASN A 60 -2.70 0.57 14.33
C ASN A 60 -3.04 1.34 13.05
N THR A 61 -2.58 0.85 11.90
CA THR A 61 -2.91 1.45 10.60
C THR A 61 -4.42 1.41 10.38
N LEU A 62 -5.04 0.24 10.44
CA LEU A 62 -6.48 0.11 10.23
C LEU A 62 -7.30 0.88 11.27
N TYR A 63 -6.91 0.81 12.55
CA TYR A 63 -7.58 1.52 13.64
C TYR A 63 -7.53 3.04 13.46
N ASN A 64 -6.39 3.60 13.05
CA ASN A 64 -6.28 5.04 12.83
C ASN A 64 -7.20 5.55 11.72
N TYR A 65 -7.44 4.75 10.68
CA TYR A 65 -8.31 5.13 9.57
C TYR A 65 -9.81 4.87 9.84
N PHE A 66 -10.14 3.81 10.58
CA PHE A 66 -11.51 3.33 10.68
C PHE A 66 -12.08 3.29 12.10
N CYS A 67 -11.34 3.73 13.14
CA CYS A 67 -11.78 3.60 14.54
C CYS A 67 -13.22 4.06 14.80
N ASN A 68 -13.62 5.17 14.19
CA ASN A 68 -14.96 5.76 14.34
C ASN A 68 -15.93 5.39 13.21
N SER A 69 -15.48 4.61 12.23
CA SER A 69 -16.29 4.24 11.07
C SER A 69 -17.28 3.15 11.45
N SER A 70 -18.53 3.33 11.02
CA SER A 70 -19.60 2.35 11.20
C SER A 70 -19.39 1.16 10.27
N THR A 71 -19.62 -0.06 10.76
CA THR A 71 -19.56 -1.27 9.94
C THR A 71 -20.82 -1.40 9.09
N ILE A 72 -20.70 -2.07 7.94
CA ILE A 72 -21.85 -2.36 7.05
C ILE A 72 -22.62 -3.63 7.46
N TYR A 73 -22.20 -4.32 8.52
CA TYR A 73 -22.70 -5.64 8.89
C TYR A 73 -23.59 -5.57 10.12
N ASP A 74 -24.62 -6.41 10.14
CA ASP A 74 -25.58 -6.49 11.23
C ASP A 74 -25.02 -7.23 12.47
N THR A 75 -23.99 -8.07 12.30
CA THR A 75 -23.41 -8.87 13.38
C THR A 75 -21.88 -8.74 13.42
N ILE A 76 -21.33 -8.85 14.64
CA ILE A 76 -19.88 -8.89 14.87
C ILE A 76 -19.25 -10.09 14.16
N ASP A 77 -19.91 -11.26 14.24
CA ASP A 77 -19.45 -12.48 13.59
C ASP A 77 -19.30 -12.30 12.06
N ALA A 78 -20.29 -11.70 11.41
CA ALA A 78 -20.21 -11.43 9.98
C ALA A 78 -19.08 -10.44 9.66
N PHE A 79 -18.99 -9.34 10.41
CA PHE A 79 -17.91 -8.37 10.23
C PHE A 79 -16.53 -9.02 10.39
N CYS A 80 -16.27 -9.69 11.51
CA CYS A 80 -14.99 -10.32 11.80
C CYS A 80 -14.61 -11.35 10.75
N ARG A 81 -15.53 -12.24 10.31
CA ARG A 81 -15.22 -13.23 9.27
C ARG A 81 -14.75 -12.60 7.97
N TYR A 82 -15.48 -11.61 7.46
CA TYR A 82 -15.12 -10.97 6.19
C TYR A 82 -13.90 -10.06 6.32
N PHE A 83 -13.76 -9.37 7.45
CA PHE A 83 -12.63 -8.49 7.74
C PHE A 83 -11.32 -9.30 7.84
N TYR A 84 -11.32 -10.39 8.60
CA TYR A 84 -10.14 -11.26 8.72
C TYR A 84 -9.85 -12.06 7.46
N LEU A 85 -10.86 -12.34 6.63
CA LEU A 85 -10.64 -12.91 5.31
C LEU A 85 -9.83 -11.95 4.41
N ASP A 86 -10.03 -10.64 4.51
CA ASP A 86 -9.19 -9.69 3.78
C ASP A 86 -7.80 -9.53 4.38
N ILE A 87 -7.66 -9.61 5.70
CA ILE A 87 -6.34 -9.70 6.33
C ILE A 87 -5.59 -10.93 5.80
N TYR A 88 -6.27 -12.08 5.70
CA TYR A 88 -5.71 -13.30 5.13
C TYR A 88 -5.27 -13.12 3.68
N ASN A 89 -6.10 -12.49 2.84
CA ASN A 89 -5.81 -12.32 1.42
C ASN A 89 -4.73 -11.25 1.13
N TYR A 90 -4.67 -10.19 1.93
CA TYR A 90 -3.90 -8.98 1.58
C TYR A 90 -2.85 -8.56 2.62
N GLY A 91 -2.90 -9.09 3.85
CA GLY A 91 -1.99 -8.71 4.94
C GLY A 91 -0.53 -8.96 4.57
N ASP A 92 -0.14 -10.20 4.28
CA ASP A 92 1.23 -10.55 3.91
C ASP A 92 1.70 -9.83 2.64
N TYR A 93 0.79 -9.54 1.72
CA TYR A 93 1.11 -8.83 0.49
C TYR A 93 1.54 -7.38 0.75
N TYR A 94 0.87 -6.70 1.68
CA TYR A 94 1.23 -5.36 2.11
C TYR A 94 2.64 -5.34 2.74
N PHE A 95 2.93 -6.27 3.65
CA PHE A 95 4.24 -6.33 4.31
C PHE A 95 5.37 -6.69 3.35
N LYS A 96 5.19 -7.70 2.48
CA LYS A 96 6.19 -8.03 1.44
C LYS A 96 6.56 -6.84 0.57
N ARG A 97 5.58 -6.01 0.20
CA ARG A 97 5.83 -4.79 -0.58
C ARG A 97 6.59 -3.74 0.22
N ASN A 98 6.26 -3.54 1.49
CA ASN A 98 7.02 -2.64 2.37
C ASN A 98 8.45 -3.13 2.58
N THR A 99 8.68 -4.43 2.80
CA THR A 99 10.02 -5.00 2.92
C THR A 99 10.85 -4.76 1.66
N ILE A 100 10.27 -4.89 0.47
CA ILE A 100 10.95 -4.57 -0.79
C ILE A 100 11.31 -3.08 -0.85
N LEU A 101 10.39 -2.18 -0.47
CA LEU A 101 10.67 -0.75 -0.46
C LEU A 101 11.76 -0.39 0.54
N ASP A 102 11.71 -0.94 1.76
CA ASP A 102 12.73 -0.73 2.78
C ASP A 102 14.08 -1.29 2.33
N ALA A 103 14.10 -2.46 1.66
CA ALA A 103 15.31 -3.01 1.06
C ALA A 103 15.91 -2.08 0.00
N ILE A 104 15.07 -1.44 -0.83
CA ILE A 104 15.52 -0.46 -1.84
C ILE A 104 16.05 0.82 -1.17
N GLN A 105 15.39 1.31 -0.11
CA GLN A 105 15.83 2.49 0.64
C GLN A 105 17.17 2.27 1.36
N ASN A 106 17.41 1.04 1.80
CA ASN A 106 18.64 0.64 2.50
C ASN A 106 19.77 0.22 1.54
N LEU A 107 19.57 0.29 0.22
CA LEU A 107 20.67 0.09 -0.72
C LEU A 107 21.69 1.22 -0.60
N ASP A 108 22.96 0.82 -0.69
CA ASP A 108 24.07 1.77 -0.75
C ASP A 108 23.88 2.76 -1.91
N VAL A 109 24.26 4.02 -1.68
CA VAL A 109 24.06 5.14 -2.63
C VAL A 109 24.68 4.81 -3.98
N ASP A 110 25.83 4.13 -3.99
CA ASP A 110 26.50 3.70 -5.21
C ASP A 110 25.74 2.60 -5.96
N LYS A 111 25.01 1.74 -5.27
CA LYS A 111 24.15 0.70 -5.88
C LYS A 111 22.88 1.31 -6.46
N LEU A 112 22.29 2.28 -5.76
CA LEU A 112 21.15 3.05 -6.27
C LEU A 112 21.52 3.83 -7.54
N LYS A 113 22.69 4.47 -7.57
CA LYS A 113 23.23 5.14 -8.77
C LYS A 113 23.44 4.18 -9.94
N ARG A 114 23.95 2.96 -9.68
CA ARG A 114 24.17 1.93 -10.72
C ARG A 114 22.87 1.41 -11.34
N LEU A 115 21.79 1.27 -10.58
CA LEU A 115 20.47 0.91 -11.11
C LEU A 115 19.92 1.93 -12.12
N TYR A 116 20.43 3.17 -12.06
CA TYR A 116 20.00 4.28 -12.91
C TYR A 116 20.96 4.58 -14.07
N GLN A 117 22.03 3.79 -14.24
CA GLN A 117 22.96 3.95 -15.36
C GLN A 117 22.27 3.58 -16.67
N ASN A 118 21.77 4.59 -17.38
CA ASN A 118 21.39 4.47 -18.79
C ASN A 118 22.67 4.39 -19.63
N VAL A 119 23.03 3.18 -20.06
CA VAL A 119 24.07 2.99 -21.07
C VAL A 119 23.45 3.30 -22.43
N THR A 120 23.66 4.53 -22.92
CA THR A 120 23.26 4.90 -24.28
C THR A 120 24.42 4.58 -25.23
N ASN A 121 24.29 3.49 -25.97
CA ASN A 121 25.25 3.15 -27.02
C ASN A 121 24.82 3.86 -28.31
N SER A 122 25.55 4.90 -28.71
CA SER A 122 25.40 5.51 -30.03
C SER A 122 26.48 5.00 -30.96
N ALA A 123 26.11 4.18 -31.94
CA ALA A 123 26.99 3.85 -33.05
C ALA A 123 26.87 4.95 -34.11
N GLN A 124 27.94 5.71 -34.30
CA GLN A 124 28.05 6.65 -35.41
C GLN A 124 28.70 5.92 -36.58
N ASN A 125 27.88 5.44 -37.53
CA ASN A 125 28.39 5.11 -38.86
C ASN A 125 28.50 6.42 -39.62
N ASN A 126 29.68 7.03 -39.62
CA ASN A 126 29.97 8.02 -40.64
C ASN A 126 29.91 7.25 -41.97
N ASN A 127 29.02 7.65 -42.88
CA ASN A 127 28.99 7.13 -44.26
C ASN A 127 30.23 7.61 -45.04
N GLU A 128 31.42 7.44 -44.48
CA GLU A 128 32.68 7.68 -45.15
C GLU A 128 32.79 6.65 -46.27
N LEU A 129 32.69 7.12 -47.51
CA LEU A 129 32.93 6.33 -48.70
C LEU A 129 34.42 5.96 -48.72
N THR A 130 34.73 4.71 -48.37
CA THR A 130 36.06 4.15 -48.54
C THR A 130 36.35 4.01 -50.04
N ASN A 131 37.49 4.55 -50.50
CA ASN A 131 37.90 4.48 -51.91
C ASN A 131 38.43 3.08 -52.30
N ASP A 132 38.83 2.24 -51.34
CA ASP A 132 39.27 0.85 -51.57
C ASP A 132 38.77 -0.12 -50.47
N PRO A 133 37.58 -0.74 -50.63
CA PRO A 133 36.92 -1.54 -49.60
C PRO A 133 37.61 -2.89 -49.29
N LEU A 134 38.63 -3.30 -50.06
CA LEU A 134 39.40 -4.52 -49.81
C LEU A 134 40.63 -4.30 -48.92
N ASN A 135 41.14 -3.06 -48.83
CA ASN A 135 42.38 -2.74 -48.11
C ASN A 135 42.15 -1.82 -46.90
N ASP A 136 41.08 -1.01 -46.90
CA ASP A 136 40.79 -0.06 -45.83
C ASP A 136 39.69 -0.56 -44.88
N ILE A 137 40.07 -0.86 -43.63
CA ILE A 137 39.13 -1.23 -42.56
C ILE A 137 38.31 0.00 -42.17
N ILE A 138 36.98 -0.06 -42.34
CA ILE A 138 36.05 0.97 -41.85
C ILE A 138 36.27 1.12 -40.34
N LYS A 139 36.69 2.30 -39.88
CA LYS A 139 36.88 2.58 -38.46
C LYS A 139 35.52 2.60 -37.76
N PHE A 140 35.19 1.53 -37.05
CA PHE A 140 34.04 1.51 -36.16
C PHE A 140 34.34 2.40 -34.95
N ILE A 141 33.72 3.57 -34.89
CA ILE A 141 33.82 4.46 -33.72
C ILE A 141 32.62 4.17 -32.82
N SER A 142 32.80 3.29 -31.83
CA SER A 142 31.82 3.13 -30.75
C SER A 142 32.05 4.22 -29.71
N ASN A 143 31.29 5.30 -29.78
CA ASN A 143 31.26 6.27 -28.69
C ASN A 143 30.25 5.78 -27.64
N GLN A 144 30.78 5.26 -26.53
CA GLN A 144 29.99 5.00 -25.34
C GLN A 144 30.04 6.24 -24.45
N ASN A 145 28.98 7.04 -24.48
CA ASN A 145 28.84 8.16 -23.56
C ASN A 145 28.19 7.67 -22.27
N VAL A 146 28.93 7.74 -21.17
CA VAL A 146 28.39 7.55 -19.83
C VAL A 146 28.20 8.94 -19.23
N SER A 147 26.97 9.42 -19.23
CA SER A 147 26.63 10.69 -18.57
C SER A 147 26.29 10.45 -17.10
N TYR A 148 26.92 11.21 -16.21
CA TYR A 148 26.54 11.31 -14.80
C TYR A 148 25.91 12.68 -14.60
N THR A 149 24.62 12.73 -14.27
CA THR A 149 23.93 13.98 -13.96
C THR A 149 24.08 14.26 -12.46
N ASP A 150 24.96 15.17 -12.08
CA ASP A 150 25.10 15.59 -10.68
C ASP A 150 24.04 16.65 -10.34
N GLY A 151 22.89 16.22 -9.82
CA GLY A 151 21.87 17.09 -9.23
C GLY A 151 20.63 16.32 -8.75
N ASN A 152 20.27 16.47 -7.47
CA ASN A 152 19.07 16.07 -6.71
C ASN A 152 18.20 14.84 -7.09
N GLU A 153 18.70 13.92 -7.92
CA GLU A 153 18.03 12.69 -8.32
C GLU A 153 17.82 11.74 -7.13
N PHE A 154 18.73 11.77 -6.15
CA PHE A 154 18.60 10.99 -4.92
C PHE A 154 17.37 11.40 -4.10
N ASP A 155 17.17 12.71 -3.90
CA ASP A 155 15.97 13.24 -3.25
C ASP A 155 14.70 12.90 -4.02
N ALA A 156 14.76 12.90 -5.37
CA ALA A 156 13.64 12.51 -6.21
C ALA A 156 13.30 11.01 -6.07
N ILE A 157 14.32 10.14 -5.97
CA ILE A 157 14.16 8.70 -5.72
C ILE A 157 13.56 8.47 -4.33
N LEU A 158 14.11 9.08 -3.29
CA LEU A 158 13.58 8.98 -1.92
C LEU A 158 12.13 9.46 -1.85
N LYS A 159 11.82 10.61 -2.48
CA LYS A 159 10.46 11.13 -2.56
C LYS A 159 9.52 10.17 -3.30
N LYS A 160 9.98 9.53 -4.37
CA LYS A 160 9.19 8.56 -5.14
C LYS A 160 8.96 7.27 -4.33
N LEU A 161 9.95 6.77 -3.61
CA LEU A 161 9.80 5.61 -2.71
C LEU A 161 8.81 5.92 -1.58
N ASN A 162 8.88 7.11 -0.98
CA ASN A 162 7.92 7.55 0.03
C ASN A 162 6.49 7.68 -0.54
N THR A 163 6.37 8.17 -1.78
CA THR A 163 5.07 8.24 -2.49
C THR A 163 4.51 6.84 -2.75
N LEU A 164 5.35 5.87 -3.13
CA LEU A 164 4.94 4.48 -3.31
C LEU A 164 4.49 3.84 -1.99
N ARG A 165 5.18 4.12 -0.88
CA ARG A 165 4.79 3.64 0.45
C ARG A 165 3.40 4.15 0.83
N MET A 166 3.16 5.46 0.65
CA MET A 166 1.82 6.03 0.88
C MET A 166 0.77 5.39 -0.02
N LYS A 167 1.07 5.18 -1.31
CA LYS A 167 0.17 4.50 -2.24
C LYS A 167 -0.20 3.08 -1.78
N TYR A 168 0.75 2.32 -1.22
CA TYR A 168 0.45 0.98 -0.73
C TYR A 168 -0.38 0.99 0.55
N VAL A 169 -0.18 1.98 1.42
CA VAL A 169 -1.10 2.21 2.55
C VAL A 169 -2.49 2.55 2.00
N ASP A 170 -2.61 3.43 1.01
CA ASP A 170 -3.89 3.78 0.40
C ASP A 170 -4.59 2.56 -0.23
N GLU A 171 -3.85 1.70 -0.95
CA GLU A 171 -4.37 0.44 -1.50
C GLU A 171 -4.87 -0.52 -0.41
N LEU A 172 -4.12 -0.63 0.70
CA LEU A 172 -4.55 -1.41 1.86
C LEU A 172 -5.85 -0.82 2.43
N ILE A 173 -5.88 0.49 2.71
CA ILE A 173 -7.06 1.15 3.26
C ILE A 173 -8.26 0.99 2.32
N ASP A 174 -8.09 1.17 1.01
CA ASP A 174 -9.18 1.03 0.03
C ASP A 174 -9.78 -0.39 0.04
N THR A 175 -8.94 -1.41 0.21
CA THR A 175 -9.39 -2.80 0.36
C THR A 175 -10.33 -2.95 1.57
N PHE A 176 -9.97 -2.37 2.71
CA PHE A 176 -10.75 -2.48 3.95
C PHE A 176 -11.95 -1.52 4.01
N ARG A 177 -11.99 -0.45 3.19
CA ARG A 177 -13.10 0.50 3.15
C ARG A 177 -14.46 -0.17 2.93
N ARG A 178 -14.49 -1.28 2.17
CA ARG A 178 -15.73 -2.01 1.88
C ARG A 178 -16.46 -2.56 3.10
N HIS A 179 -15.79 -2.66 4.25
CA HIS A 179 -16.42 -3.12 5.50
C HIS A 179 -17.10 -2.00 6.29
N PHE A 180 -16.97 -0.76 5.83
CA PHE A 180 -17.45 0.41 6.56
C PHE A 180 -18.38 1.28 5.71
N VAL A 181 -19.30 1.95 6.40
CA VAL A 181 -20.19 2.94 5.82
C VAL A 181 -19.44 4.25 5.67
N PHE A 182 -19.36 4.74 4.44
CA PHE A 182 -18.88 6.09 4.13
C PHE A 182 -20.03 6.91 3.57
N ILE A 183 -20.21 8.12 4.12
CA ILE A 183 -21.03 9.12 3.46
C ILE A 183 -20.16 9.69 2.34
N LEU A 184 -20.52 9.37 1.10
CA LEU A 184 -20.01 10.10 -0.04
C LEU A 184 -20.67 11.47 0.04
N ASP A 185 -19.90 12.49 0.43
CA ASP A 185 -20.29 13.87 0.16
C ASP A 185 -20.26 14.04 -1.37
N ASP A 186 -21.32 13.61 -2.04
CA ASP A 186 -21.64 14.22 -3.32
C ASP A 186 -21.82 15.71 -3.02
N PRO A 187 -21.11 16.62 -3.71
CA PRO A 187 -21.50 18.00 -3.69
C PRO A 187 -22.88 18.06 -4.36
N ILE A 188 -23.93 17.86 -3.58
CA ILE A 188 -25.28 18.20 -3.98
C ILE A 188 -25.19 19.70 -4.26
N CYS A 189 -25.19 20.04 -5.55
CA CYS A 189 -25.41 21.40 -6.01
C CYS A 189 -26.80 21.80 -5.48
N LEU A 190 -26.86 22.34 -4.26
CA LEU A 190 -28.06 22.91 -3.64
C LEU A 190 -28.56 24.14 -4.43
N TYR A 191 -27.80 24.56 -5.44
CA TYR A 191 -28.21 25.56 -6.41
C TYR A 191 -28.85 24.89 -7.62
N LYS A 192 -30.12 25.22 -7.83
CA LYS A 192 -30.84 25.05 -9.09
C LYS A 192 -30.20 25.95 -10.15
N GLY A 193 -29.00 25.61 -10.60
CA GLY A 193 -28.17 26.47 -11.44
C GLY A 193 -26.72 26.00 -11.58
N GLY A 194 -26.53 24.79 -12.12
CA GLY A 194 -25.25 24.35 -12.71
C GLY A 194 -24.23 23.78 -11.73
N CYS A 195 -24.04 22.46 -11.77
CA CYS A 195 -22.72 21.92 -11.44
C CYS A 195 -21.80 22.22 -12.64
N PRO A 196 -20.70 22.97 -12.48
CA PRO A 196 -19.69 23.08 -13.52
C PRO A 196 -18.82 21.84 -13.49
N ASN A 197 -18.89 21.08 -14.58
CA ASN A 197 -17.92 20.12 -15.07
C ASN A 197 -17.73 18.83 -14.26
N ASP A 198 -18.34 17.77 -14.80
CA ASP A 198 -17.66 16.55 -15.22
C ASP A 198 -16.15 16.55 -14.94
N ILE A 199 -15.77 16.02 -13.79
CA ILE A 199 -14.43 15.43 -13.63
C ILE A 199 -14.52 14.08 -14.32
N GLN A 200 -14.20 14.09 -15.62
CA GLN A 200 -13.92 12.87 -16.38
C GLN A 200 -12.81 12.08 -15.66
N ARG A 201 -13.13 10.84 -15.27
CA ARG A 201 -12.15 9.77 -15.08
C ARG A 201 -12.40 8.72 -16.14
#